data_AF-A0A724CH84-F1
#
_entry.id   AF-A0A724CH84-F1
#
_cell.length_a   1.000
_cell.length_b   1.000
_cell.length_c   1.000
_cell.angle_alpha   90.00
_cell.angle_beta   90.00
_cell.angle_gamma   90.00
#
_symmetry.space_group_name_H-M   'P 1'
#
loop_
_entity.id
_entity.type
_entity.pdbx_description
1 polymer ?
#
loop_
_entity_poly.entity_id
_entity_poly.type
_entity_poly.pdbx_seq_one_letter_code
_entity_poly.pdbx_strand_id
1 'polypeptide(L)'
;MFDFATAWLLQHKVLLPAASTLTRIIGEIRERANRRLWRKLASLPDSWQTAQLAGLLEIPEGQRMSVMEQLRKGPVTVSGPSFTEALERYTRLRNLEFSRLNFSGLPAIQLRNLARYAGMASARYIARMPEARRLAVLTAFVKAQEIAALDEAVDVLDMLILDIAREAKKTGQKKRLRTLKDLDRAALLLARACALLLDENTDESALRKTIFKSVPVARIAESVDKVNELARPHNTNFQDEMVEQYGRVKRFLPALLRDLHFCAAPDGEHTLAAVHYLTELNGSKKRILDDAPEHIITGPWKRLVYDTDGRIQRAGYSLCLLERLQDALRRRDIWLENSDRWGDPRRKLLQGREWQAQRVAVCRALGHPT
;
A
#
# COMPACT_ATOMS: atom_id res chain seq x y z
N MET A 1 -35.47 -12.78 12.66
CA MET A 1 -35.66 -13.53 13.93
C MET A 1 -37.13 -13.79 14.18
N PHE A 2 -38.03 -12.84 13.91
CA PHE A 2 -39.48 -13.07 13.99
C PHE A 2 -39.93 -14.21 13.06
N ASP A 3 -39.63 -14.13 11.77
CA ASP A 3 -40.03 -15.17 10.80
C ASP A 3 -39.39 -16.53 11.06
N PHE A 4 -38.14 -16.53 11.54
CA PHE A 4 -37.48 -17.77 11.98
C PHE A 4 -38.16 -18.38 13.20
N ALA A 5 -38.59 -17.56 14.16
CA ALA A 5 -39.28 -18.04 15.35
C ALA A 5 -40.68 -18.56 15.00
N THR A 6 -41.42 -17.87 14.13
CA THR A 6 -42.73 -18.37 13.65
C THR A 6 -42.59 -19.66 12.86
N ALA A 7 -41.63 -19.73 11.93
CA ALA A 7 -41.35 -20.95 11.18
C ALA A 7 -40.96 -22.12 12.09
N TRP A 8 -40.11 -21.87 13.09
CA TRP A 8 -39.72 -22.89 14.08
C TRP A 8 -40.92 -23.39 14.90
N LEU A 9 -41.79 -22.48 15.38
CA LEU A 9 -42.99 -22.85 16.14
C LEU A 9 -43.96 -23.69 15.30
N LEU A 10 -44.17 -23.31 14.03
CA LEU A 10 -45.00 -24.07 13.09
C LEU A 10 -44.41 -25.46 12.82
N GLN A 11 -43.10 -25.56 12.56
CA GLN A 11 -42.42 -26.84 12.37
C GLN A 11 -42.56 -27.78 13.56
N HIS A 12 -42.57 -27.23 14.78
CA HIS A 12 -42.70 -27.99 16.02
C HIS A 12 -44.16 -28.11 16.51
N LYS A 13 -45.14 -27.74 15.68
CA LYS A 13 -46.59 -27.81 15.97
C LYS A 13 -46.99 -27.08 17.27
N VAL A 14 -46.31 -25.98 17.60
CA VAL A 14 -46.64 -25.12 18.73
C VAL A 14 -47.65 -24.06 18.29
N LEU A 15 -48.74 -23.87 19.06
CA LEU A 15 -49.73 -22.81 18.80
C LEU A 15 -49.03 -21.44 18.80
N LEU A 16 -49.22 -20.66 17.74
CA LEU A 16 -48.58 -19.36 17.61
C LEU A 16 -49.12 -18.39 18.69
N PRO A 17 -48.26 -17.82 19.54
CA PRO A 17 -48.67 -16.78 20.47
C PRO A 17 -49.00 -15.48 19.72
N ALA A 18 -49.65 -14.54 20.39
CA ALA A 18 -49.87 -13.21 19.84
C ALA A 18 -48.54 -12.57 19.38
N ALA A 19 -48.58 -11.82 18.27
CA ALA A 19 -47.40 -11.19 17.68
C ALA A 19 -46.66 -10.27 18.68
N SER A 20 -47.40 -9.61 19.57
CA SER A 20 -46.85 -8.79 20.67
C SER A 20 -46.03 -9.62 21.67
N THR A 21 -46.53 -10.80 22.05
CA THR A 21 -45.83 -11.75 22.94
C THR A 21 -44.54 -12.24 22.29
N LEU A 22 -44.58 -12.64 21.02
CA LEU A 22 -43.39 -13.10 20.31
C LEU A 22 -42.35 -11.97 20.15
N THR A 23 -42.80 -10.76 19.84
CA THR A 23 -41.93 -9.57 19.74
C THR A 23 -41.24 -9.27 21.07
N ARG A 24 -41.98 -9.32 22.19
CA ARG A 24 -41.43 -9.12 23.53
C ARG A 24 -40.36 -10.16 23.87
N ILE A 25 -40.63 -11.45 23.65
CA ILE A 25 -39.68 -12.54 23.91
C ILE A 25 -38.41 -12.38 23.07
N ILE A 26 -38.56 -12.07 21.78
CA ILE A 26 -37.43 -11.80 20.88
C ILE A 26 -36.61 -10.61 21.40
N GLY A 27 -37.27 -9.54 21.84
CA GLY A 27 -36.62 -8.38 22.45
C GLY A 27 -35.79 -8.75 23.68
N GLU A 28 -36.38 -9.50 24.61
CA GLU A 28 -35.70 -9.96 25.84
C GLU A 28 -34.49 -10.85 25.55
N ILE A 29 -34.61 -11.78 24.59
CA ILE A 29 -33.51 -12.66 24.18
C ILE A 29 -32.39 -11.85 23.53
N ARG A 30 -32.72 -10.91 22.63
CA ARG A 30 -31.74 -10.02 22.00
C ARG A 30 -31.02 -9.18 23.03
N GLU A 31 -31.74 -8.61 24.00
CA GLU A 31 -31.14 -7.81 25.06
C GLU A 31 -30.24 -8.64 25.97
N ARG A 32 -30.63 -9.89 26.30
CA ARG A 32 -29.79 -10.82 27.05
C ARG A 32 -28.52 -11.20 26.27
N ALA A 33 -28.65 -11.46 24.97
CA ALA A 33 -27.53 -11.78 24.10
C ALA A 33 -26.57 -10.60 23.97
N ASN A 34 -27.09 -9.38 23.78
CA ASN A 34 -26.30 -8.15 23.73
C ASN A 34 -25.55 -7.91 25.03
N ARG A 35 -26.21 -8.02 26.20
CA ARG A 35 -25.55 -7.86 27.50
C ARG A 35 -24.45 -8.90 27.73
N ARG A 36 -24.64 -10.15 27.27
CA ARG A 36 -23.60 -11.18 27.33
C ARG A 36 -22.41 -10.82 26.44
N LEU A 37 -22.67 -10.34 25.22
CA LEU A 37 -21.63 -9.88 24.30
C LEU A 37 -20.85 -8.70 24.90
N TRP A 38 -21.55 -7.69 25.44
CA TRP A 38 -20.92 -6.53 26.04
C TRP A 38 -20.03 -6.90 27.22
N ARG A 39 -20.50 -7.78 28.11
CA ARG A 39 -19.67 -8.27 29.23
C ARG A 39 -18.41 -8.96 28.75
N LYS A 40 -18.51 -9.84 27.75
CA LYS A 40 -17.34 -10.53 27.17
C LYS A 40 -16.35 -9.54 26.55
N LEU A 41 -16.84 -8.56 25.80
CA LEU A 41 -15.96 -7.56 25.17
C LEU A 41 -15.35 -6.61 26.18
N ALA A 42 -16.11 -6.18 27.19
CA ALA A 42 -15.64 -5.29 28.24
C ALA A 42 -14.61 -5.96 29.17
N SER A 43 -14.57 -7.29 29.22
CA SER A 43 -13.57 -8.04 30.00
C SER A 43 -12.32 -8.40 29.21
N LEU A 44 -12.22 -8.07 27.91
CA LEU A 44 -11.00 -8.34 27.14
C LEU A 44 -9.87 -7.38 27.51
N PRO A 45 -10.09 -6.05 27.59
CA PRO A 45 -9.02 -5.12 27.89
C PRO A 45 -8.53 -5.25 29.33
N ASP A 46 -7.23 -5.10 29.55
CA ASP A 46 -6.68 -4.95 30.89
C ASP A 46 -6.94 -3.53 31.47
N SER A 47 -6.43 -3.26 32.67
CA SER A 47 -6.61 -1.97 33.34
C SER A 47 -5.98 -0.80 32.58
N TRP A 48 -4.81 -1.02 31.96
CA TRP A 48 -4.13 0.00 31.17
C TRP A 48 -4.90 0.30 29.89
N GLN A 49 -5.31 -0.71 29.14
CA GLN A 49 -6.14 -0.57 27.94
C GLN A 49 -7.48 0.08 28.26
N THR A 50 -8.09 -0.27 29.40
CA THR A 50 -9.33 0.37 29.89
C THR A 50 -9.14 1.87 30.11
N ALA A 51 -8.01 2.28 30.70
CA ALA A 51 -7.67 3.69 30.84
C ALA A 51 -7.43 4.37 29.48
N GLN A 52 -6.76 3.70 28.53
CA GLN A 52 -6.61 4.21 27.16
C GLN A 52 -7.98 4.41 26.48
N LEU A 53 -8.91 3.47 26.61
CA LEU A 53 -10.26 3.59 26.07
C LEU A 53 -11.02 4.78 26.66
N ALA A 54 -10.86 5.06 27.96
CA ALA A 54 -11.45 6.24 28.58
C ALA A 54 -10.86 7.53 27.98
N GLY A 55 -9.53 7.59 27.83
CA GLY A 55 -8.83 8.72 27.20
C GLY A 55 -9.24 8.99 25.75
N LEU A 56 -9.76 7.99 25.01
CA LEU A 56 -10.31 8.19 23.67
C LEU A 56 -11.48 9.19 23.66
N LEU A 57 -12.25 9.25 24.74
CA LEU A 57 -13.44 10.10 24.83
C LEU A 57 -13.11 11.53 25.26
N GLU A 58 -11.89 11.79 25.70
CA GLU A 58 -11.45 13.10 26.16
C GLU A 58 -11.10 14.02 24.98
N ILE A 59 -11.26 15.33 25.21
CA ILE A 59 -10.84 16.38 24.30
C ILE A 59 -9.54 16.94 24.88
N PRO A 60 -8.38 16.74 24.24
CA PRO A 60 -7.12 17.29 24.71
C PRO A 60 -7.15 18.82 24.76
N GLU A 61 -6.34 19.41 25.64
CA GLU A 61 -6.23 20.86 25.75
C GLU A 61 -5.85 21.50 24.40
N GLY A 62 -6.52 22.60 24.04
CA GLY A 62 -6.33 23.27 22.74
C GLY A 62 -6.96 22.57 21.53
N GLN A 63 -7.53 21.38 21.69
CA GLN A 63 -8.21 20.65 20.61
C GLN A 63 -9.72 20.88 20.62
N ARG A 64 -10.35 20.76 19.45
CA ARG A 64 -11.83 20.84 19.30
C ARG A 64 -12.51 19.48 19.24
N MET A 65 -11.74 18.43 19.00
CA MET A 65 -12.23 17.07 18.76
C MET A 65 -11.60 16.11 19.75
N SER A 66 -12.37 15.09 20.13
CA SER A 66 -11.87 14.01 20.98
C SER A 66 -10.80 13.19 20.27
N VAL A 67 -9.98 12.47 21.04
CA VAL A 67 -9.01 11.53 20.47
C VAL A 67 -9.69 10.49 19.57
N MET A 68 -10.85 9.98 19.98
CA MET A 68 -11.65 9.06 19.19
C MET A 68 -12.04 9.63 17.83
N GLU A 69 -12.45 10.91 17.79
CA GLU A 69 -12.84 11.57 16.54
C GLU A 69 -11.64 11.88 15.64
N GLN A 70 -10.46 12.16 16.21
CA GLN A 70 -9.21 12.28 15.45
C GLN A 70 -8.85 10.95 14.78
N LEU A 71 -8.95 9.83 15.51
CA LEU A 71 -8.64 8.50 14.99
C LEU A 71 -9.58 8.04 13.85
N ARG A 72 -10.80 8.58 13.78
CA ARG A 72 -11.74 8.31 12.67
C ARG A 72 -11.33 8.96 11.36
N LYS A 73 -10.48 10.00 11.39
CA LYS A 73 -10.13 10.75 10.18
C LYS A 73 -9.10 9.96 9.37
N GLY A 74 -9.57 9.39 8.27
CA GLY A 74 -8.72 8.81 7.24
C GLY A 74 -7.95 9.86 6.43
N PRO A 75 -6.95 9.43 5.66
CA PRO A 75 -6.23 10.30 4.74
C PRO A 75 -7.17 10.83 3.65
N VAL A 76 -7.01 12.09 3.29
CA VAL A 76 -7.83 12.77 2.25
C VAL A 76 -7.02 13.16 1.01
N THR A 77 -5.71 12.97 1.04
CA THR A 77 -4.80 13.24 -0.09
C THR A 77 -3.81 12.10 -0.28
N VAL A 78 -3.21 12.02 -1.46
CA VAL A 78 -2.12 11.08 -1.75
C VAL A 78 -0.82 11.87 -1.78
N SER A 79 -0.03 11.78 -0.70
CA SER A 79 1.27 12.45 -0.59
C SER A 79 2.15 11.75 0.44
N GLY A 80 3.48 12.03 0.41
CA GLY A 80 4.41 11.53 1.41
C GLY A 80 4.01 11.91 2.85
N PRO A 81 3.72 13.19 3.15
CA PRO A 81 3.21 13.59 4.46
C PRO A 81 1.90 12.89 4.85
N SER A 82 0.94 12.80 3.93
CA SER A 82 -0.34 12.12 4.21
C SER A 82 -0.17 10.63 4.47
N PHE A 83 0.81 9.97 3.84
CA PHE A 83 1.17 8.58 4.15
C PHE A 83 1.77 8.48 5.56
N THR A 84 2.70 9.37 5.92
CA THR A 84 3.29 9.39 7.27
C THR A 84 2.23 9.63 8.34
N GLU A 85 1.30 10.57 8.15
CA GLU A 85 0.18 10.82 9.06
C GLU A 85 -0.75 9.60 9.18
N ALA A 86 -1.06 8.93 8.05
CA ALA A 86 -1.86 7.70 8.06
C ALA A 86 -1.16 6.58 8.84
N LEU A 87 0.16 6.45 8.69
CA LEU A 87 0.98 5.47 9.38
C LEU A 87 1.12 5.78 10.88
N GLU A 88 1.29 7.04 11.26
CA GLU A 88 1.29 7.47 12.66
C GLU A 88 -0.04 7.15 13.35
N ARG A 89 -1.16 7.37 12.66
CA ARG A 89 -2.49 6.98 13.16
C ARG A 89 -2.60 5.47 13.35
N TYR A 90 -2.13 4.67 12.39
CA TYR A 90 -2.04 3.21 12.54
C TYR A 90 -1.16 2.82 13.73
N THR A 91 0.04 3.36 13.85
CA THR A 91 0.98 3.08 14.94
C THR A 91 0.38 3.45 16.29
N ARG A 92 -0.33 4.58 16.39
CA ARG A 92 -1.05 4.97 17.61
C ARG A 92 -2.10 3.93 18.02
N LEU A 93 -2.85 3.38 17.07
CA LEU A 93 -3.84 2.33 17.33
C LEU A 93 -3.19 0.98 17.66
N ARG A 94 -2.15 0.59 16.91
CA ARG A 94 -1.38 -0.63 17.15
C ARG A 94 -0.74 -0.64 18.54
N ASN A 95 -0.23 0.51 18.98
CA ASN A 95 0.37 0.67 20.31
C ASN A 95 -0.62 0.48 21.45
N LEU A 96 -1.93 0.48 21.20
CA LEU A 96 -2.95 0.10 22.19
C LEU A 96 -3.04 -1.43 22.40
N GLU A 97 -2.37 -2.21 21.56
CA GLU A 97 -2.23 -3.67 21.63
C GLU A 97 -3.56 -4.46 21.58
N PHE A 98 -4.64 -3.85 21.06
CA PHE A 98 -5.94 -4.51 20.91
C PHE A 98 -5.91 -5.68 19.92
N SER A 99 -4.96 -5.69 18.98
CA SER A 99 -4.76 -6.81 18.06
C SER A 99 -4.38 -8.12 18.75
N ARG A 100 -3.80 -8.07 19.95
CA ARG A 100 -3.42 -9.25 20.75
C ARG A 100 -4.58 -9.85 21.55
N LEU A 101 -5.69 -9.12 21.68
CA LEU A 101 -6.85 -9.60 22.44
C LEU A 101 -7.54 -10.76 21.71
N ASN A 102 -8.02 -11.72 22.50
CA ASN A 102 -8.67 -12.91 21.96
C ASN A 102 -10.16 -12.65 21.65
N PHE A 103 -10.46 -12.35 20.40
CA PHE A 103 -11.84 -12.20 19.90
C PHE A 103 -12.48 -13.52 19.44
N SER A 104 -11.82 -14.67 19.61
CA SER A 104 -12.37 -15.97 19.19
C SER A 104 -13.69 -16.29 19.89
N GLY A 105 -14.61 -16.93 19.15
CA GLY A 105 -15.95 -17.26 19.66
C GLY A 105 -16.90 -16.06 19.80
N LEU A 106 -16.50 -14.85 19.38
CA LEU A 106 -17.39 -13.70 19.27
C LEU A 106 -17.93 -13.56 17.84
N PRO A 107 -19.23 -13.26 17.65
CA PRO A 107 -19.78 -13.08 16.31
C PRO A 107 -19.17 -11.87 15.60
N ALA A 108 -18.39 -12.10 14.54
CA ALA A 108 -17.69 -11.05 13.79
C ALA A 108 -18.64 -9.96 13.25
N ILE A 109 -19.87 -10.31 12.89
CA ILE A 109 -20.89 -9.36 12.45
C ILE A 109 -21.27 -8.39 13.57
N GLN A 110 -21.38 -8.88 14.81
CA GLN A 110 -21.75 -8.02 15.95
C GLN A 110 -20.62 -7.07 16.34
N LEU A 111 -19.37 -7.55 16.29
CA LEU A 111 -18.17 -6.71 16.41
C LEU A 111 -18.18 -5.56 15.39
N ARG A 112 -18.39 -5.89 14.10
CA ARG A 112 -18.49 -4.90 13.03
C ARG A 112 -19.65 -3.90 13.25
N ASN A 113 -20.79 -4.37 13.76
CA ASN A 113 -21.92 -3.50 14.06
C ASN A 113 -21.61 -2.52 15.21
N LEU A 114 -20.95 -2.99 16.28
CA LEU A 114 -20.53 -2.13 17.39
C LEU A 114 -19.48 -1.11 16.93
N ALA A 115 -18.51 -1.53 16.12
CA ALA A 115 -17.51 -0.64 15.55
C ALA A 115 -18.14 0.43 14.63
N ARG A 116 -19.06 0.02 13.74
CA ARG A 116 -19.81 0.96 12.88
C ARG A 116 -20.62 1.95 13.71
N TYR A 117 -21.31 1.45 14.72
CA TYR A 117 -22.06 2.27 15.65
C TYR A 117 -21.15 3.30 16.35
N ALA A 118 -20.00 2.87 16.83
CA ALA A 118 -18.99 3.76 17.43
C ALA A 118 -18.50 4.81 16.44
N GLY A 119 -18.32 4.46 15.16
CA GLY A 119 -17.92 5.39 14.10
C GLY A 119 -18.94 6.50 13.82
N MET A 120 -20.23 6.25 14.07
CA MET A 120 -21.32 7.21 13.86
C MET A 120 -21.66 8.01 15.13
N ALA A 121 -21.55 7.41 16.32
CA ALA A 121 -21.92 8.06 17.57
C ALA A 121 -20.90 9.12 18.02
N SER A 122 -21.37 10.17 18.70
CA SER A 122 -20.46 11.16 19.31
C SER A 122 -19.77 10.59 20.55
N ALA A 123 -18.55 11.06 20.83
CA ALA A 123 -17.81 10.65 22.02
C ALA A 123 -18.60 10.92 23.31
N ARG A 124 -19.29 12.07 23.38
CA ARG A 124 -20.16 12.44 24.52
C ARG A 124 -21.31 11.44 24.74
N TYR A 125 -21.90 10.91 23.67
CA TYR A 125 -22.97 9.92 23.80
C TYR A 125 -22.41 8.59 24.32
N ILE A 126 -21.27 8.15 23.78
CA ILE A 126 -20.59 6.92 24.22
C ILE A 126 -20.17 7.03 25.70
N ALA A 127 -19.69 8.19 26.14
CA ALA A 127 -19.30 8.44 27.53
C ALA A 127 -20.41 8.17 28.54
N ARG A 128 -21.67 8.45 28.18
CA ARG A 128 -22.87 8.28 29.03
C ARG A 128 -23.44 6.87 29.05
N MET A 129 -22.88 5.93 28.27
CA MET A 129 -23.35 4.55 28.27
C MET A 129 -23.01 3.83 29.59
N PRO A 130 -23.81 2.80 29.96
CA PRO A 130 -23.40 1.86 30.99
C PRO A 130 -22.01 1.28 30.67
N GLU A 131 -21.18 1.15 31.70
CA GLU A 131 -19.75 0.83 31.57
C GLU A 131 -19.48 -0.38 30.65
N ALA A 132 -20.16 -1.50 30.87
CA ALA A 132 -19.99 -2.70 30.06
C ALA A 132 -20.28 -2.45 28.57
N ARG A 133 -21.31 -1.65 28.25
CA ARG A 133 -21.62 -1.29 26.86
C ARG A 133 -20.58 -0.32 26.30
N ARG A 134 -20.18 0.69 27.09
CA ARG A 134 -19.16 1.68 26.71
C ARG A 134 -17.85 1.00 26.32
N LEU A 135 -17.32 0.15 27.21
CA LEU A 135 -16.08 -0.61 26.97
C LEU A 135 -16.21 -1.55 25.78
N ALA A 136 -17.35 -2.25 25.64
CA ALA A 136 -17.56 -3.13 24.50
C ALA A 136 -17.56 -2.39 23.15
N VAL A 137 -18.23 -1.23 23.09
CA VAL A 137 -18.28 -0.38 21.89
C VAL A 137 -16.88 0.16 21.55
N LEU A 138 -16.14 0.65 22.55
CA LEU A 138 -14.80 1.19 22.35
C LEU A 138 -13.76 0.12 22.00
N THR A 139 -13.86 -1.07 22.59
CA THR A 139 -13.01 -2.21 22.25
C THR A 139 -13.22 -2.63 20.80
N ALA A 140 -14.49 -2.75 20.37
CA ALA A 140 -14.81 -3.05 18.98
C ALA A 140 -14.34 -1.93 18.03
N PHE A 141 -14.48 -0.67 18.45
CA PHE A 141 -14.01 0.49 17.68
C PHE A 141 -12.51 0.46 17.46
N VAL A 142 -11.70 0.35 18.51
CA VAL A 142 -10.23 0.36 18.38
C VAL A 142 -9.76 -0.79 17.50
N LYS A 143 -10.28 -2.00 17.72
CA LYS A 143 -9.93 -3.16 16.89
C LYS A 143 -10.24 -2.94 15.40
N ALA A 144 -11.41 -2.36 15.09
CA ALA A 144 -11.78 -2.09 13.71
C ALA A 144 -11.00 -0.92 13.10
N GLN A 145 -10.72 0.11 13.88
CA GLN A 145 -9.94 1.27 13.43
C GLN A 145 -8.48 0.93 13.20
N GLU A 146 -7.87 0.04 14.00
CA GLU A 146 -6.49 -0.43 13.77
C GLU A 146 -6.35 -1.06 12.38
N ILE A 147 -7.29 -1.96 12.02
CA ILE A 147 -7.33 -2.62 10.71
C ILE A 147 -7.58 -1.59 9.60
N ALA A 148 -8.57 -0.70 9.78
CA ALA A 148 -8.91 0.31 8.79
C ALA A 148 -7.75 1.31 8.56
N ALA A 149 -7.06 1.73 9.62
CA ALA A 149 -5.94 2.66 9.52
C ALA A 149 -4.73 2.02 8.81
N LEU A 150 -4.48 0.72 9.04
CA LEU A 150 -3.47 -0.03 8.29
C LEU A 150 -3.83 -0.10 6.80
N ASP A 151 -5.07 -0.50 6.48
CA ASP A 151 -5.53 -0.61 5.10
C ASP A 151 -5.45 0.73 4.37
N GLU A 152 -5.91 1.81 5.00
CA GLU A 152 -5.86 3.16 4.45
C GLU A 152 -4.41 3.67 4.26
N ALA A 153 -3.49 3.36 5.18
CA ALA A 153 -2.08 3.73 5.02
C ALA A 153 -1.44 3.02 3.80
N VAL A 154 -1.75 1.74 3.60
CA VAL A 154 -1.23 0.96 2.46
C VAL A 154 -1.91 1.39 1.15
N ASP A 155 -3.19 1.73 1.18
CA ASP A 155 -3.88 2.32 0.01
C ASP A 155 -3.21 3.63 -0.43
N VAL A 156 -2.86 4.51 0.53
CA VAL A 156 -2.12 5.75 0.22
C VAL A 156 -0.73 5.42 -0.33
N LEU A 157 -0.02 4.45 0.23
CA LEU A 157 1.28 4.01 -0.27
C LEU A 157 1.19 3.54 -1.73
N ASP A 158 0.21 2.68 -2.03
CA ASP A 158 -0.02 2.16 -3.38
C ASP A 158 -0.23 3.30 -4.38
N MET A 159 -1.12 4.23 -4.04
CA MET A 159 -1.39 5.39 -4.89
C MET A 159 -0.17 6.32 -5.01
N LEU A 160 0.59 6.49 -3.93
CA LEU A 160 1.78 7.35 -3.90
C LEU A 160 2.90 6.82 -4.80
N ILE A 161 3.16 5.51 -4.78
CA ILE A 161 4.17 4.87 -5.65
C ILE A 161 3.76 5.04 -7.12
N LEU A 162 2.47 4.84 -7.42
CA LEU A 162 1.94 5.04 -8.77
C LEU A 162 2.10 6.49 -9.25
N ASP A 163 1.83 7.46 -8.38
CA ASP A 163 1.97 8.89 -8.71
C ASP A 163 3.43 9.33 -8.86
N ILE A 164 4.36 8.71 -8.11
CA ILE A 164 5.81 8.91 -8.32
C ILE A 164 6.22 8.47 -9.73
N ALA A 165 5.80 7.27 -10.15
CA ALA A 165 6.11 6.76 -11.48
C ALA A 165 5.47 7.61 -12.60
N ARG A 166 4.23 8.07 -12.40
CA ARG A 166 3.53 8.97 -13.34
C ARG A 166 4.24 10.32 -13.48
N GLU A 167 4.67 10.93 -12.36
CA GLU A 167 5.34 12.23 -12.41
C GLU A 167 6.74 12.13 -13.05
N ALA A 168 7.48 11.03 -12.80
CA ALA A 168 8.73 10.73 -13.50
C ALA A 168 8.51 10.66 -15.03
N LYS A 169 7.50 9.90 -15.47
CA LYS A 169 7.14 9.77 -16.89
C LYS A 169 6.75 11.11 -17.50
N LYS A 170 5.91 11.89 -16.81
CA LYS A 170 5.46 13.22 -17.25
C LYS A 170 6.62 14.20 -17.35
N THR A 171 7.55 14.18 -16.40
CA THR A 171 8.77 14.99 -16.41
C THR A 171 9.66 14.61 -17.59
N GLY A 172 9.87 13.31 -17.81
CA GLY A 172 10.64 12.80 -18.94
C GLY A 172 10.05 13.23 -20.29
N GLN A 173 8.73 13.10 -20.45
CA GLN A 173 8.03 13.56 -21.66
C GLN A 173 8.19 15.07 -21.89
N LYS A 174 8.05 15.89 -20.85
CA LYS A 174 8.25 17.35 -20.95
C LYS A 174 9.68 17.70 -21.33
N LYS A 175 10.69 17.06 -20.72
CA LYS A 175 12.10 17.27 -21.06
C LYS A 175 12.37 16.87 -22.51
N ARG A 176 11.85 15.72 -22.95
CA ARG A 176 11.99 15.25 -24.33
C ARG A 176 11.40 16.24 -25.33
N LEU A 177 10.17 16.71 -25.09
CA LEU A 177 9.51 17.67 -25.98
C LEU A 177 10.29 18.98 -26.12
N ARG A 178 10.97 19.43 -25.05
CA ARG A 178 11.80 20.65 -25.09
C ARG A 178 13.05 20.47 -25.94
N THR A 179 13.65 19.28 -25.95
CA THR A 179 14.92 19.02 -26.65
C THR A 179 14.75 18.50 -28.07
N LEU A 180 13.52 18.18 -28.50
CA LEU A 180 13.26 17.67 -29.86
C LEU A 180 13.77 18.62 -30.95
N LYS A 181 13.55 19.93 -30.82
CA LYS A 181 14.02 20.90 -31.83
C LYS A 181 15.55 20.93 -31.98
N ASP A 182 16.26 20.81 -30.87
CA ASP A 182 17.73 20.79 -30.87
C ASP A 182 18.26 19.49 -31.46
N LEU A 183 17.60 18.36 -31.16
CA LEU A 183 17.91 17.07 -31.75
C LEU A 183 17.65 17.06 -33.27
N ASP A 184 16.50 17.58 -33.72
CA ASP A 184 16.16 17.69 -35.14
C ASP A 184 17.18 18.53 -35.89
N ARG A 185 17.59 19.68 -35.31
CA ARG A 185 18.61 20.54 -35.91
C ARG A 185 19.95 19.82 -36.06
N ALA A 186 20.41 19.12 -35.03
CA ALA A 186 21.66 18.38 -35.06
C ALA A 186 21.59 17.20 -36.05
N ALA A 187 20.49 16.45 -36.04
CA ALA A 187 20.27 15.33 -36.95
C ALA A 187 20.23 15.76 -38.42
N LEU A 188 19.52 16.85 -38.74
CA LEU A 188 19.47 17.38 -40.11
C LEU A 188 20.84 17.85 -40.62
N LEU A 189 21.65 18.46 -39.74
CA LEU A 189 23.00 18.88 -40.09
C LEU A 189 23.92 17.68 -40.36
N LEU A 190 23.85 16.65 -39.51
CA LEU A 190 24.61 15.41 -39.71
C LEU A 190 24.14 14.65 -40.95
N ALA A 191 22.83 14.58 -41.20
CA ALA A 191 22.29 13.97 -42.41
C ALA A 191 22.81 14.65 -43.68
N ARG A 192 22.93 15.99 -43.69
CA ARG A 192 23.54 16.74 -44.81
C ARG A 192 25.01 16.39 -45.01
N ALA A 193 25.78 16.25 -43.92
CA ALA A 193 27.17 15.84 -43.99
C ALA A 193 27.32 14.39 -44.49
N CYS A 194 26.47 13.47 -44.02
CA CYS A 194 26.44 12.08 -44.47
C CYS A 194 25.98 11.93 -45.93
N ALA A 195 25.07 12.78 -46.42
CA ALA A 195 24.66 12.75 -47.82
C ALA A 195 25.83 13.03 -48.77
N LEU A 196 26.73 13.97 -48.40
CA LEU A 196 27.96 14.22 -49.15
C LEU A 196 28.94 13.05 -49.09
N LEU A 197 28.95 12.31 -47.97
CA LEU A 197 29.78 11.11 -47.80
C LEU A 197 29.31 9.94 -48.67
N LEU A 198 28.01 9.88 -48.98
CA LEU A 198 27.41 8.83 -49.82
C LEU A 198 27.42 9.19 -51.32
N ASP A 199 27.89 10.37 -51.71
CA ASP A 199 27.95 10.78 -53.12
C ASP A 199 29.18 10.19 -53.82
N GLU A 200 28.96 9.14 -54.63
CA GLU A 200 30.01 8.42 -55.37
C GLU A 200 30.72 9.28 -56.44
N ASN A 201 30.21 10.47 -56.78
CA ASN A 201 30.83 11.37 -57.75
C ASN A 201 31.94 12.24 -57.13
N THR A 202 32.10 12.22 -55.81
CA THR A 202 33.12 13.02 -55.12
C THR A 202 34.42 12.25 -55.01
N ASP A 203 35.53 12.83 -55.49
CA ASP A 203 36.86 12.25 -55.32
C ASP A 203 37.16 11.99 -53.83
N GLU A 204 37.51 10.74 -53.52
CA GLU A 204 37.77 10.24 -52.18
C GLU A 204 38.85 11.07 -51.46
N SER A 205 39.84 11.55 -52.22
CA SER A 205 40.94 12.37 -51.70
C SER A 205 40.49 13.78 -51.25
N ALA A 206 39.38 14.27 -51.82
CA ALA A 206 38.83 15.61 -51.58
C ALA A 206 37.60 15.60 -50.63
N LEU A 207 36.98 14.45 -50.42
CA LEU A 207 35.71 14.27 -49.70
C LEU A 207 35.66 15.00 -48.35
N ARG A 208 36.69 14.84 -47.51
CA ARG A 208 36.77 15.48 -46.19
C ARG A 208 36.78 17.01 -46.29
N LYS A 209 37.49 17.57 -47.28
CA LYS A 209 37.53 19.02 -47.52
C LYS A 209 36.18 19.52 -48.04
N THR A 210 35.52 18.75 -48.91
CA THR A 210 34.19 19.05 -49.46
C THR A 210 33.13 19.11 -48.36
N ILE A 211 33.13 18.12 -47.45
CA ILE A 211 32.22 18.09 -46.28
C ILE A 211 32.47 19.30 -45.39
N PHE A 212 33.73 19.60 -45.04
CA PHE A 212 34.05 20.73 -44.15
C PHE A 212 33.81 22.10 -44.76
N LYS A 213 33.83 22.20 -46.09
CA LYS A 213 33.43 23.41 -46.82
C LYS A 213 31.92 23.62 -46.76
N SER A 214 31.12 22.55 -46.86
CA SER A 214 29.65 22.64 -46.75
C SER A 214 29.17 22.80 -45.31
N VAL A 215 29.84 22.17 -44.35
CA VAL A 215 29.46 22.14 -42.94
C VAL A 215 30.72 22.31 -42.08
N PRO A 216 30.90 23.44 -41.38
CA PRO A 216 32.10 23.69 -40.59
C PRO A 216 32.35 22.59 -39.55
N VAL A 217 33.63 22.21 -39.36
CA VAL A 217 34.04 21.15 -38.40
C VAL A 217 33.46 21.38 -37.01
N ALA A 218 33.51 22.62 -36.51
CA ALA A 218 32.98 22.98 -35.21
C ALA A 218 31.47 22.70 -35.08
N ARG A 219 30.69 22.90 -36.15
CA ARG A 219 29.25 22.63 -36.18
C ARG A 219 28.94 21.14 -36.25
N ILE A 220 29.77 20.36 -36.93
CA ILE A 220 29.68 18.90 -36.93
C ILE A 220 29.95 18.37 -35.53
N ALA A 221 31.04 18.80 -34.89
CA ALA A 221 31.36 18.41 -33.51
C ALA A 221 30.24 18.78 -32.53
N GLU A 222 29.75 20.02 -32.58
CA GLU A 222 28.61 20.48 -31.76
C GLU A 222 27.36 19.61 -31.99
N SER A 223 27.06 19.22 -33.23
CA SER A 223 25.90 18.40 -33.56
C SER A 223 26.08 16.94 -33.11
N VAL A 224 27.28 16.38 -33.21
CA VAL A 224 27.61 15.04 -32.68
C VAL A 224 27.43 15.04 -31.16
N ASP A 225 27.98 16.03 -30.46
CA ASP A 225 27.84 16.16 -29.01
C ASP A 225 26.36 16.30 -28.63
N LYS A 226 25.58 17.10 -29.39
CA LYS A 226 24.16 17.31 -29.15
C LYS A 226 23.32 16.04 -29.38
N VAL A 227 23.64 15.26 -30.40
CA VAL A 227 22.99 13.96 -30.63
C VAL A 227 23.38 12.97 -29.53
N ASN A 228 24.64 12.90 -29.13
CA ASN A 228 25.08 12.03 -28.04
C ASN A 228 24.44 12.40 -26.70
N GLU A 229 24.23 13.69 -26.44
CA GLU A 229 23.54 14.21 -25.25
C GLU A 229 22.04 13.88 -25.27
N LEU A 230 21.38 14.06 -26.41
CA LEU A 230 19.91 14.05 -26.49
C LEU A 230 19.32 12.73 -26.99
N ALA A 231 20.04 11.94 -27.77
CA ALA A 231 19.57 10.67 -28.27
C ALA A 231 19.46 9.68 -27.12
N ARG A 232 18.28 9.06 -26.96
CA ARG A 232 18.03 8.01 -25.98
C ARG A 232 17.71 6.72 -26.72
N PRO A 233 18.27 5.56 -26.31
CA PRO A 233 17.82 4.26 -26.82
C PRO A 233 16.33 4.06 -26.54
N HIS A 234 15.62 3.35 -27.43
CA HIS A 234 14.16 3.17 -27.36
C HIS A 234 13.64 2.65 -25.99
N ASN A 235 14.47 1.93 -25.23
CA ASN A 235 14.12 1.37 -23.93
C ASN A 235 14.40 2.29 -22.73
N THR A 236 14.94 3.50 -22.93
CA THR A 236 15.38 4.39 -21.84
C THR A 236 14.62 5.73 -21.85
N ASN A 237 13.35 5.72 -21.45
CA ASN A 237 12.53 6.92 -21.64
C ASN A 237 12.50 7.88 -20.45
N PHE A 238 12.57 7.40 -19.20
CA PHE A 238 12.34 8.23 -18.00
C PHE A 238 13.13 7.79 -16.75
N GLN A 239 14.23 7.08 -16.94
CA GLN A 239 15.03 6.52 -15.84
C GLN A 239 15.65 7.62 -14.98
N ASP A 240 16.35 8.58 -15.58
CA ASP A 240 16.97 9.70 -14.84
C ASP A 240 15.92 10.52 -14.08
N GLU A 241 14.77 10.75 -14.71
CA GLU A 241 13.63 11.45 -14.09
C GLU A 241 12.99 10.64 -12.95
N MET A 242 13.15 9.31 -12.91
CA MET A 242 12.74 8.48 -11.79
C MET A 242 13.66 8.71 -10.58
N VAL A 243 14.97 8.80 -10.79
CA VAL A 243 15.94 9.10 -9.71
C VAL A 243 15.69 10.49 -9.11
N GLU A 244 15.26 11.47 -9.92
CA GLU A 244 14.85 12.79 -9.43
C GLU A 244 13.69 12.70 -8.42
N GLN A 245 12.84 11.66 -8.49
CA GLN A 245 11.76 11.45 -7.52
C GLN A 245 12.24 10.86 -6.19
N TYR A 246 13.49 10.39 -6.09
CA TYR A 246 14.01 9.79 -4.86
C TYR A 246 13.90 10.72 -3.64
N GLY A 247 13.97 12.03 -3.85
CA GLY A 247 13.75 13.02 -2.78
C GLY A 247 12.38 12.90 -2.10
N ARG A 248 11.33 12.48 -2.83
CA ARG A 248 9.99 12.19 -2.28
C ARG A 248 10.01 10.89 -1.48
N VAL A 249 10.59 9.84 -2.04
CA VAL A 249 10.73 8.51 -1.42
C VAL A 249 11.46 8.59 -0.09
N LYS A 250 12.60 9.28 -0.07
CA LYS A 250 13.47 9.44 1.10
C LYS A 250 12.73 9.99 2.33
N ARG A 251 11.66 10.77 2.14
CA ARG A 251 10.89 11.39 3.24
C ARG A 251 9.98 10.41 3.97
N PHE A 252 9.46 9.39 3.29
CA PHE A 252 8.48 8.47 3.89
C PHE A 252 8.99 7.03 4.04
N LEU A 253 9.99 6.63 3.24
CA LEU A 253 10.56 5.29 3.28
C LEU A 253 11.03 4.86 4.69
N PRO A 254 11.69 5.71 5.51
CA PRO A 254 12.08 5.33 6.86
C PRO A 254 10.90 4.94 7.77
N ALA A 255 9.76 5.62 7.62
CA ALA A 255 8.56 5.35 8.40
C ALA A 255 7.90 4.04 7.93
N LEU A 256 7.80 3.84 6.61
CA LEU A 256 7.34 2.58 6.00
C LEU A 256 8.11 1.37 6.55
N LEU A 257 9.44 1.42 6.48
CA LEU A 257 10.31 0.30 6.86
C LEU A 257 10.30 -0.01 8.36
N ARG A 258 9.98 1.00 9.19
CA ARG A 258 9.92 0.86 10.65
C ARG A 258 8.57 0.33 11.11
N ASP A 259 7.48 0.87 10.58
CA ASP A 259 6.16 0.66 11.18
C ASP A 259 5.35 -0.44 10.47
N LEU A 260 5.60 -0.71 9.18
CA LEU A 260 4.95 -1.80 8.45
C LEU A 260 5.76 -3.10 8.53
N HIS A 261 5.07 -4.17 8.93
CA HIS A 261 5.68 -5.48 9.16
C HIS A 261 5.10 -6.49 8.17
N PHE A 262 5.87 -6.77 7.13
CA PHE A 262 5.43 -7.58 6.00
C PHE A 262 5.68 -9.07 6.24
N CYS A 263 4.80 -9.89 5.69
CA CYS A 263 4.99 -11.32 5.53
C CYS A 263 5.01 -11.66 4.03
N ALA A 264 5.62 -12.78 3.66
CA ALA A 264 5.79 -13.17 2.27
C ALA A 264 5.37 -14.62 2.01
N ALA A 265 4.85 -14.84 0.81
CA ALA A 265 4.74 -16.14 0.17
C ALA A 265 6.10 -16.44 -0.49
N PRO A 266 6.35 -17.67 -0.98
CA PRO A 266 7.61 -18.01 -1.63
C PRO A 266 8.03 -17.00 -2.71
N ASP A 267 7.10 -16.57 -3.57
CA ASP A 267 7.36 -15.60 -4.65
C ASP A 267 7.67 -14.17 -4.14
N GLY A 268 7.36 -13.87 -2.89
CA GLY A 268 7.61 -12.58 -2.24
C GLY A 268 8.90 -12.51 -1.40
N GLU A 269 9.58 -13.64 -1.19
CA GLU A 269 10.72 -13.74 -0.25
C GLU A 269 11.88 -12.81 -0.64
N HIS A 270 12.21 -12.72 -1.93
CA HIS A 270 13.28 -11.82 -2.39
C HIS A 270 12.96 -10.34 -2.13
N THR A 271 11.69 -9.95 -2.30
CA THR A 271 11.26 -8.58 -2.02
C THR A 271 11.27 -8.31 -0.52
N LEU A 272 10.85 -9.28 0.30
CA LEU A 272 10.88 -9.17 1.76
C LEU A 272 12.33 -9.07 2.30
N ALA A 273 13.25 -9.86 1.75
CA ALA A 273 14.68 -9.77 2.08
C ALA A 273 15.24 -8.36 1.80
N ALA A 274 14.86 -7.76 0.67
CA ALA A 274 15.25 -6.39 0.34
C ALA A 274 14.63 -5.34 1.27
N VAL A 275 13.39 -5.55 1.73
CA VAL A 275 12.77 -4.71 2.78
C VAL A 275 13.61 -4.79 4.05
N HIS A 276 13.90 -6.00 4.55
CA HIS A 276 14.69 -6.19 5.77
C HIS A 276 16.07 -5.56 5.69
N TYR A 277 16.78 -5.75 4.57
CA TYR A 277 18.08 -5.12 4.32
C TYR A 277 18.02 -3.58 4.45
N LEU A 278 17.02 -2.92 3.85
CA LEU A 278 16.89 -1.46 4.00
C LEU A 278 16.41 -1.05 5.41
N THR A 279 15.65 -1.89 6.10
CA THR A 279 15.25 -1.67 7.49
C THR A 279 16.46 -1.69 8.42
N GLU A 280 17.41 -2.61 8.24
CA GLU A 280 18.66 -2.65 9.01
C GLU A 280 19.53 -1.40 8.76
N LEU A 281 19.49 -0.87 7.54
CA LEU A 281 20.16 0.37 7.17
C LEU A 281 19.31 1.63 7.46
N ASN A 282 18.22 1.52 8.20
CA ASN A 282 17.38 2.67 8.50
C ASN A 282 18.15 3.69 9.37
N GLY A 283 18.14 4.96 8.97
CA GLY A 283 18.97 6.01 9.57
C GLY A 283 20.39 6.16 8.98
N SER A 284 20.89 5.17 8.22
CA SER A 284 22.15 5.30 7.50
C SER A 284 22.03 6.29 6.32
N LYS A 285 23.04 7.16 6.18
CA LYS A 285 23.16 8.11 5.05
C LYS A 285 24.03 7.57 3.92
N LYS A 286 24.44 6.29 3.98
CA LYS A 286 25.23 5.64 2.92
C LYS A 286 24.53 5.79 1.56
N ARG A 287 25.29 6.29 0.57
CA ARG A 287 24.82 6.44 -0.82
C ARG A 287 24.99 5.16 -1.61
N ILE A 288 26.06 4.43 -1.32
CA ILE A 288 26.38 3.13 -1.89
C ILE A 288 25.99 2.07 -0.87
N LEU A 289 25.33 1.03 -1.35
CA LEU A 289 24.87 -0.12 -0.57
C LEU A 289 25.85 -1.28 -0.77
N ASP A 290 26.25 -1.87 0.34
CA ASP A 290 27.16 -3.01 0.39
C ASP A 290 26.33 -4.28 0.61
N ASP A 291 26.54 -5.34 -0.18
CA ASP A 291 25.85 -6.64 -0.06
C ASP A 291 24.30 -6.56 -0.13
N ALA A 292 23.77 -5.66 -0.96
CA ALA A 292 22.31 -5.54 -1.11
C ALA A 292 21.71 -6.70 -1.94
N PRO A 293 20.54 -7.25 -1.56
CA PRO A 293 19.87 -8.31 -2.33
C PRO A 293 19.56 -7.92 -3.79
N GLU A 294 20.21 -8.58 -4.75
CA GLU A 294 20.12 -8.20 -6.16
C GLU A 294 18.93 -8.82 -6.91
N HIS A 295 18.29 -9.85 -6.36
CA HIS A 295 17.21 -10.60 -7.03
C HIS A 295 16.00 -9.73 -7.43
N ILE A 296 15.77 -8.61 -6.74
CA ILE A 296 14.69 -7.68 -7.07
C ILE A 296 15.00 -6.81 -8.31
N ILE A 297 16.28 -6.72 -8.70
CA ILE A 297 16.79 -5.81 -9.73
C ILE A 297 16.56 -6.43 -11.11
N THR A 298 15.43 -6.11 -11.71
CA THR A 298 15.12 -6.48 -13.10
C THR A 298 15.94 -5.67 -14.12
N GLY A 299 16.03 -6.15 -15.36
CA GLY A 299 16.76 -5.49 -16.46
C GLY A 299 16.55 -3.97 -16.57
N PRO A 300 15.31 -3.45 -16.56
CA PRO A 300 15.04 -2.01 -16.64
C PRO A 300 15.60 -1.19 -15.46
N TRP A 301 15.87 -1.81 -14.31
CA TRP A 301 16.40 -1.12 -13.13
C TRP A 301 17.92 -1.14 -13.03
N LYS A 302 18.61 -2.05 -13.74
CA LYS A 302 20.07 -2.19 -13.64
C LYS A 302 20.80 -0.85 -13.81
N ARG A 303 20.42 -0.06 -14.82
CA ARG A 303 21.03 1.25 -15.09
C ARG A 303 20.79 2.29 -13.99
N LEU A 304 19.71 2.15 -13.22
CA LEU A 304 19.39 3.06 -12.11
C LEU A 304 20.03 2.64 -10.80
N VAL A 305 20.18 1.33 -10.63
CA VAL A 305 20.64 0.72 -9.39
C VAL A 305 22.16 0.63 -9.38
N TYR A 306 22.81 0.24 -10.47
CA TYR A 306 24.26 0.14 -10.54
C TYR A 306 24.89 1.44 -11.05
N ASP A 307 25.99 1.84 -10.41
CA ASP A 307 26.88 2.88 -10.96
C ASP A 307 27.84 2.30 -12.03
N THR A 308 28.75 3.13 -12.53
CA THR A 308 29.76 2.74 -13.53
C THR A 308 30.73 1.68 -13.03
N ASP A 309 30.94 1.60 -11.71
CA ASP A 309 31.82 0.64 -11.04
C ASP A 309 31.06 -0.65 -10.65
N GLY A 310 29.78 -0.77 -11.01
CA GLY A 310 28.92 -1.90 -10.66
C GLY A 310 28.42 -1.87 -9.21
N ARG A 311 28.57 -0.76 -8.49
CA ARG A 311 28.12 -0.63 -7.09
C ARG A 311 26.66 -0.21 -7.01
N ILE A 312 25.98 -0.65 -5.97
CA ILE A 312 24.53 -0.42 -5.81
C ILE A 312 24.28 0.97 -5.20
N GLN A 313 23.65 1.86 -5.96
CA GLN A 313 23.18 3.15 -5.50
C GLN A 313 21.87 3.04 -4.72
N ARG A 314 21.85 3.60 -3.52
CA ARG A 314 20.68 3.60 -2.63
C ARG A 314 19.44 4.21 -3.28
N ALA A 315 19.60 5.27 -4.07
CA ALA A 315 18.49 5.97 -4.71
C ALA A 315 17.73 5.06 -5.68
N GLY A 316 18.43 4.47 -6.64
CA GLY A 316 17.85 3.51 -7.58
C GLY A 316 17.33 2.26 -6.89
N TYR A 317 18.09 1.70 -5.94
CA TYR A 317 17.67 0.51 -5.20
C TYR A 317 16.36 0.74 -4.41
N SER A 318 16.22 1.88 -3.75
CA SER A 318 15.01 2.23 -2.99
C SER A 318 13.78 2.38 -3.90
N LEU A 319 13.96 2.96 -5.08
CA LEU A 319 12.89 3.11 -6.07
C LEU A 319 12.50 1.75 -6.66
N CYS A 320 13.48 0.89 -6.95
CA CYS A 320 13.27 -0.48 -7.40
C CYS A 320 12.50 -1.29 -6.35
N LEU A 321 12.90 -1.20 -5.08
CA LEU A 321 12.20 -1.84 -3.97
C LEU A 321 10.73 -1.39 -3.90
N LEU A 322 10.44 -0.10 -3.99
CA LEU A 322 9.06 0.38 -3.89
C LEU A 322 8.16 -0.16 -5.01
N GLU A 323 8.64 -0.19 -6.24
CA GLU A 323 7.89 -0.77 -7.35
C GLU A 323 7.66 -2.28 -7.13
N ARG A 324 8.70 -3.02 -6.73
CA ARG A 324 8.59 -4.46 -6.43
C ARG A 324 7.67 -4.76 -5.25
N LEU A 325 7.73 -3.95 -4.20
CA LEU A 325 6.85 -4.04 -3.04
C LEU A 325 5.40 -3.78 -3.43
N GLN A 326 5.14 -2.76 -4.26
CA GLN A 326 3.81 -2.49 -4.79
C GLN A 326 3.26 -3.67 -5.59
N ASP A 327 4.05 -4.20 -6.53
CA ASP A 327 3.66 -5.35 -7.34
C ASP A 327 3.35 -6.58 -6.45
N ALA A 328 4.24 -6.89 -5.51
CA ALA A 328 4.09 -8.02 -4.59
C ALA A 328 2.86 -7.87 -3.66
N LEU A 329 2.59 -6.66 -3.16
CA LEU A 329 1.39 -6.36 -2.37
C LEU A 329 0.13 -6.57 -3.20
N ARG A 330 0.08 -6.06 -4.44
CA ARG A 330 -1.07 -6.21 -5.35
C ARG A 330 -1.34 -7.67 -5.71
N ARG A 331 -0.28 -8.47 -5.89
CA ARG A 331 -0.37 -9.92 -6.16
C ARG A 331 -0.64 -10.78 -4.94
N ARG A 332 -0.52 -10.22 -3.73
CA ARG A 332 -0.61 -10.95 -2.44
C ARG A 332 0.53 -11.97 -2.26
N ASP A 333 1.68 -11.67 -2.86
CA ASP A 333 2.96 -12.35 -2.61
C ASP A 333 3.63 -11.78 -1.36
N ILE A 334 3.37 -10.51 -1.07
CA ILE A 334 3.60 -9.87 0.23
C ILE A 334 2.25 -9.44 0.80
N TRP A 335 2.08 -9.57 2.11
CA TRP A 335 0.90 -9.10 2.83
C TRP A 335 1.25 -8.53 4.21
N LEU A 336 0.27 -7.90 4.84
CA LEU A 336 0.36 -7.42 6.21
C LEU A 336 -0.59 -8.22 7.09
N GLU A 337 -0.13 -8.69 8.25
CA GLU A 337 -1.04 -9.25 9.24
C GLU A 337 -1.97 -8.17 9.79
N ASN A 338 -3.15 -8.57 10.28
CA ASN A 338 -4.18 -7.66 10.79
C ASN A 338 -4.69 -6.62 9.77
N SER A 339 -4.63 -6.96 8.48
CA SER A 339 -5.21 -6.18 7.38
C SER A 339 -6.37 -6.95 6.73
N ASP A 340 -7.46 -6.26 6.42
CA ASP A 340 -8.62 -6.87 5.73
C ASP A 340 -8.42 -6.86 4.20
N ARG A 341 -7.87 -5.77 3.66
CA ARG A 341 -7.65 -5.56 2.23
C ARG A 341 -6.29 -6.08 1.74
N TRP A 342 -5.23 -5.85 2.50
CA TRP A 342 -3.83 -6.17 2.19
C TRP A 342 -3.29 -7.36 3.01
N GLY A 343 -4.17 -8.11 3.66
CA GLY A 343 -3.84 -9.36 4.35
C GLY A 343 -3.78 -10.58 3.44
N ASP A 344 -3.40 -11.72 4.02
CA ASP A 344 -3.30 -13.00 3.30
C ASP A 344 -4.70 -13.53 2.92
N PRO A 345 -5.04 -13.59 1.61
CA PRO A 345 -6.33 -14.13 1.18
C PRO A 345 -6.45 -15.63 1.49
N ARG A 346 -5.33 -16.35 1.62
CA ARG A 346 -5.30 -17.81 1.82
C ARG A 346 -5.84 -18.21 3.20
N ARG A 347 -5.81 -17.30 4.19
CA ARG A 347 -6.46 -17.50 5.50
C ARG A 347 -7.99 -17.58 5.44
N LYS A 348 -8.61 -17.10 4.35
CA LYS A 348 -10.07 -17.17 4.15
C LYS A 348 -10.51 -18.47 3.45
N LEU A 349 -9.55 -19.30 3.03
CA LEU A 349 -9.81 -20.59 2.40
C LEU A 349 -9.96 -21.68 3.45
N LEU A 350 -10.71 -22.74 3.11
CA LEU A 350 -10.75 -23.95 3.92
C LEU A 350 -9.35 -24.57 3.98
N GLN A 351 -8.96 -25.06 5.16
CA GLN A 351 -7.66 -25.70 5.36
C GLN A 351 -7.83 -27.04 6.11
N GLY A 352 -6.79 -27.88 6.03
CA GLY A 352 -6.71 -29.13 6.78
C GLY A 352 -7.92 -30.04 6.57
N ARG A 353 -8.54 -30.49 7.67
CA ARG A 353 -9.67 -31.44 7.64
C ARG A 353 -10.91 -30.87 6.96
N GLU A 354 -11.20 -29.59 7.15
CA GLU A 354 -12.37 -28.95 6.54
C GLU A 354 -12.25 -28.89 5.01
N TRP A 355 -11.04 -28.61 4.51
CA TRP A 355 -10.75 -28.69 3.07
C TRP A 355 -10.89 -30.13 2.57
N GLN A 356 -10.28 -31.11 3.23
CA GLN A 356 -10.37 -32.50 2.78
C GLN A 356 -11.82 -33.02 2.72
N ALA A 357 -12.66 -32.61 3.68
CA ALA A 357 -14.08 -32.96 3.68
C ALA A 357 -14.87 -32.37 2.50
N GLN A 358 -14.49 -31.18 2.02
CA GLN A 358 -15.16 -30.49 0.91
C GLN A 358 -14.46 -30.68 -0.44
N ARG A 359 -13.23 -31.21 -0.47
CA ARG A 359 -12.35 -31.29 -1.65
C ARG A 359 -13.06 -31.91 -2.85
N VAL A 360 -13.66 -33.09 -2.68
CA VAL A 360 -14.32 -33.82 -3.78
C VAL A 360 -15.50 -33.02 -4.36
N ALA A 361 -16.33 -32.41 -3.49
CA ALA A 361 -17.46 -31.61 -3.93
C ALA A 361 -17.01 -30.35 -4.69
N VAL A 362 -15.97 -29.67 -4.19
CA VAL A 362 -15.40 -28.47 -4.83
C VAL A 362 -14.72 -28.82 -6.16
N CYS A 363 -13.88 -29.87 -6.21
CA CYS A 363 -13.22 -30.31 -7.45
C CYS A 363 -14.23 -30.70 -8.54
N ARG A 364 -15.31 -31.43 -8.18
CA ARG A 364 -16.40 -31.74 -9.13
C ARG A 364 -17.11 -30.49 -9.62
N ALA A 365 -17.44 -29.54 -8.73
CA ALA A 365 -18.09 -28.30 -9.12
C ALA A 365 -17.23 -27.44 -10.07
N LEU A 366 -15.91 -27.55 -9.97
CA LEU A 366 -14.93 -26.85 -10.81
C LEU A 366 -14.49 -27.65 -12.06
N GLY A 367 -15.01 -28.87 -12.27
CA GLY A 367 -14.66 -29.70 -13.42
C GLY A 367 -13.24 -30.28 -13.38
N HIS A 368 -12.62 -30.36 -12.20
CA HIS A 368 -11.32 -30.99 -12.01
C HIS A 368 -11.46 -32.48 -11.65
N PRO A 369 -10.55 -33.35 -12.13
CA PRO A 369 -10.51 -34.75 -11.72
C PRO A 369 -10.22 -34.86 -10.21
N THR A 370 -10.94 -35.76 -9.52
CA THR A 370 -11.00 -35.88 -8.05
C THR A 370 -9.94 -36.77 -7.42
#